data_AF-A0A7D6Z9L1-F1
#
_entry.id   AF-A0A7D6Z9L1-F1
#
_cell.length_a   1.000
_cell.length_b   1.000
_cell.length_c   1.000
_cell.angle_alpha   90.00
_cell.angle_beta   90.00
_cell.angle_gamma   90.00
#
_symmetry.space_group_name_H-M   'P 1'
#
loop_
_entity.id
_entity.type
_entity.pdbx_description
1 polymer ?
#
loop_
_entity_poly.entity_id
_entity_poly.type
_entity_poly.pdbx_seq_one_letter_code
_entity_poly.pdbx_strand_id
1 'polypeptide(L)'
;MSRAPRPAQKEGADTPRRLDDTFDWVELERTRHSLTRLRHKIDMRCVPLPDNSGHVVIFGDAEFRRHPFVRIHSRCLYGDVLGSDDCDCGPELQRSIATMRASGAGILVYLEQEGRGAGLIVKAEGLRLTQQNTALDTFSAYEQLGHEHDARCYETVGPFLKDRLGLRSIRLLTNNPAKIEAISASGLAVEPIALPTRPRSAMAFEYLEAKRLRRNHTLPSPRRWTLESLVRWSMSAACVGVGTLAYTNAHPGLFALSMILLFFALMVHDSIRFPVVIYTHWLLRHIHPYEL
;
A
#
# COMPACT_ATOMS: atom_id res chain seq x y z
N MET A 1 56.03 -40.48 33.99
CA MET A 1 54.71 -39.89 34.30
C MET A 1 54.22 -39.14 33.08
N SER A 2 53.26 -39.72 32.36
CA SER A 2 52.74 -39.24 31.07
C SER A 2 51.77 -38.07 31.28
N ARG A 3 51.92 -37.01 30.48
CA ARG A 3 51.11 -35.78 30.54
C ARG A 3 49.80 -36.02 29.77
N ALA A 4 48.66 -35.91 30.46
CA ALA A 4 47.34 -36.11 29.84
C ALA A 4 47.06 -35.06 28.74
N PRO A 5 46.34 -35.41 27.65
CA PRO A 5 46.00 -34.47 26.59
C PRO A 5 44.85 -33.54 27.02
N ARG A 6 44.89 -32.27 26.61
CA ARG A 6 43.77 -31.32 26.79
C ARG A 6 42.56 -31.75 25.95
N PRO A 7 41.33 -31.54 26.43
CA PRO A 7 40.14 -31.85 25.65
C PRO A 7 40.01 -30.87 24.48
N ALA A 8 39.74 -31.41 23.29
CA ALA A 8 39.44 -30.66 22.09
C ALA A 8 38.18 -29.81 22.31
N GLN A 9 38.29 -28.50 22.13
CA GLN A 9 37.14 -27.62 22.01
C GLN A 9 36.39 -27.98 20.72
N LYS A 10 35.12 -28.36 20.86
CA LYS A 10 34.19 -28.51 19.74
C LYS A 10 33.95 -27.13 19.14
N GLU A 11 34.63 -26.82 18.05
CA GLU A 11 34.18 -25.81 17.09
C GLU A 11 32.91 -26.32 16.43
N GLY A 12 31.77 -25.66 16.68
CA GLY A 12 30.48 -26.12 16.18
C GLY A 12 29.29 -25.36 16.75
N ALA A 13 29.24 -24.06 16.51
CA ALA A 13 27.98 -23.32 16.38
C ALA A 13 28.20 -22.27 15.29
N ASP A 14 27.45 -22.41 14.20
CA ASP A 14 27.45 -21.56 13.02
C ASP A 14 26.98 -20.14 13.40
N THR A 15 27.91 -19.32 13.90
CA THR A 15 27.68 -17.88 14.04
C THR A 15 27.63 -17.31 12.62
N PRO A 16 26.51 -16.71 12.17
CA PRO A 16 26.43 -16.21 10.81
C PRO A 16 27.55 -15.18 10.61
N ARG A 17 28.50 -15.50 9.72
CA ARG A 17 29.55 -14.58 9.29
C ARG A 17 28.90 -13.24 8.96
N ARG A 18 29.29 -12.20 9.69
CA ARG A 18 28.97 -10.80 9.37
C ARG A 18 29.48 -10.55 7.95
N LEU A 19 28.56 -10.58 6.98
CA LEU A 19 28.86 -10.30 5.59
C LEU A 19 29.14 -8.80 5.47
N ASP A 20 30.42 -8.52 5.24
CA ASP A 20 31.08 -7.25 4.88
C ASP A 20 31.15 -6.12 5.93
N ASP A 21 32.38 -5.61 6.10
CA ASP A 21 32.76 -4.39 6.83
C ASP A 21 32.66 -3.14 5.94
N THR A 22 32.01 -3.24 4.77
CA THR A 22 31.79 -2.09 3.85
C THR A 22 30.52 -1.32 4.15
N PHE A 23 29.67 -1.85 5.03
CA PHE A 23 28.46 -1.21 5.49
C PHE A 23 28.74 -0.29 6.68
N ASP A 24 28.46 1.01 6.54
CA ASP A 24 28.55 1.96 7.65
C ASP A 24 27.39 1.74 8.64
N TRP A 25 27.48 0.67 9.42
CA TRP A 25 26.57 0.34 10.52
C TRP A 25 26.50 1.49 11.53
N VAL A 26 27.55 2.31 11.64
CA VAL A 26 27.59 3.45 12.57
C VAL A 26 26.55 4.48 12.17
N GLU A 27 26.42 4.78 10.87
CA GLU A 27 25.40 5.72 10.36
C GLU A 27 23.96 5.24 10.64
N LEU A 28 23.67 3.95 10.42
CA LEU A 28 22.36 3.37 10.73
C LEU A 28 22.03 3.39 12.23
N GLU A 29 23.01 3.10 13.08
CA GLU A 29 22.80 3.03 14.53
C GLU A 29 22.60 4.43 15.16
N ARG A 30 23.16 5.49 14.57
CA ARG A 30 22.92 6.88 15.01
C ARG A 30 21.46 7.29 15.01
N THR A 31 20.65 6.69 14.15
CA THR A 31 19.22 7.00 14.03
C THR A 31 18.32 5.92 14.62
N ARG A 32 18.88 4.98 15.41
CA ARG A 32 18.10 3.97 16.11
C ARG A 32 17.20 4.63 17.15
N HIS A 33 15.90 4.44 17.04
CA HIS A 33 14.92 4.92 18.00
C HIS A 33 13.67 4.06 17.98
N SER A 34 12.71 4.38 18.83
CA SER A 34 11.42 3.69 18.86
C SER A 34 10.28 4.69 18.88
N LEU A 35 9.17 4.34 18.22
CA LEU A 35 7.91 5.07 18.36
C LEU A 35 6.77 4.15 18.76
N THR A 36 5.76 4.70 19.41
CA THR A 36 4.57 3.94 19.82
C THR A 36 3.45 4.21 18.85
N ARG A 37 2.90 3.14 18.27
CA ARG A 37 1.76 3.21 17.36
C ARG A 37 0.75 2.14 17.72
N LEU A 38 -0.51 2.56 17.94
CA LEU A 38 -1.60 1.68 18.36
C LEU A 38 -1.22 0.85 19.59
N ARG A 39 -0.57 1.48 20.59
CA ARG A 39 -0.05 0.85 21.82
C ARG A 39 1.08 -0.18 21.62
N HIS A 40 1.59 -0.33 20.40
CA HIS A 40 2.73 -1.20 20.14
C HIS A 40 3.97 -0.36 19.84
N LYS A 41 5.08 -0.68 20.52
CA LYS A 41 6.40 -0.11 20.24
C LYS A 41 6.89 -0.60 18.87
N ILE A 42 7.53 0.28 18.12
CA ILE A 42 8.17 0.00 16.83
C ILE A 42 9.60 0.51 16.92
N ASP A 43 10.57 -0.40 16.86
CA ASP A 43 11.98 -0.04 16.74
C ASP A 43 12.32 0.20 15.27
N MET A 44 13.04 1.28 15.01
CA MET A 44 13.44 1.64 13.66
C MET A 44 14.73 2.43 13.58
N ARG A 45 15.27 2.48 12.36
CA ARG A 45 16.40 3.31 11.95
C ARG A 45 15.99 4.08 10.70
N CYS A 46 16.56 5.26 10.50
CA CYS A 46 16.25 6.12 9.35
C CYS A 46 17.52 6.66 8.71
N VAL A 47 17.61 6.66 7.39
CA VAL A 47 18.71 7.28 6.64
C VAL A 47 18.18 8.05 5.44
N PRO A 48 18.82 9.16 5.06
CA PRO A 48 18.44 9.89 3.86
C PRO A 48 18.82 9.12 2.60
N LEU A 49 18.05 9.30 1.54
CA LEU A 49 18.49 9.00 0.19
C LEU A 49 19.34 10.16 -0.36
N PRO A 50 20.17 9.91 -1.39
CA PRO A 50 20.90 10.96 -2.09
C PRO A 50 20.00 12.11 -2.57
N ASP A 51 20.59 13.29 -2.69
CA ASP A 51 19.96 14.50 -3.25
C ASP A 51 18.66 14.93 -2.55
N ASN A 52 18.50 14.54 -1.29
CA ASN A 52 17.28 14.77 -0.50
C ASN A 52 16.02 14.22 -1.19
N SER A 53 16.17 13.18 -2.01
CA SER A 53 15.09 12.54 -2.77
C SER A 53 14.12 11.75 -1.91
N GLY A 54 14.44 11.56 -0.62
CA GLY A 54 13.62 10.87 0.34
C GLY A 54 14.40 10.26 1.48
N HIS A 55 13.76 9.29 2.15
CA HIS A 55 14.29 8.63 3.33
C HIS A 55 14.03 7.13 3.25
N VAL A 56 14.91 6.35 3.86
CA VAL A 56 14.73 4.92 4.09
C VAL A 56 14.53 4.68 5.57
N VAL A 57 13.39 4.09 5.92
CA VAL A 57 13.04 3.68 7.28
C VAL A 57 13.12 2.16 7.35
N ILE A 58 13.93 1.66 8.27
CA ILE A 58 14.16 0.24 8.52
C ILE A 58 13.46 -0.12 9.82
N PHE A 59 12.50 -1.06 9.76
CA PHE A 59 11.78 -1.58 10.91
C PHE A 59 12.48 -2.85 11.45
N GLY A 60 12.55 -2.99 12.77
CA GLY A 60 13.15 -4.16 13.43
C GLY A 60 14.68 -4.15 13.41
N ASP A 61 15.31 -5.25 13.81
CA ASP A 61 16.77 -5.40 13.74
C ASP A 61 17.21 -5.85 12.35
N ALA A 62 18.21 -5.15 11.81
CA ALA A 62 18.63 -5.21 10.41
C ALA A 62 19.31 -6.53 9.99
N GLU A 63 19.17 -7.62 10.75
CA GLU A 63 19.71 -8.94 10.39
C GLU A 63 18.87 -9.67 9.32
N PHE A 64 17.71 -9.14 8.91
CA PHE A 64 16.83 -9.73 7.87
C PHE A 64 17.29 -9.49 6.42
N ARG A 65 18.59 -9.28 6.18
CA ARG A 65 19.19 -8.92 4.87
C ARG A 65 18.97 -9.96 3.76
N ARG A 66 18.53 -11.18 4.10
CA ARG A 66 18.36 -12.23 3.09
C ARG A 66 17.24 -11.91 2.11
N HIS A 67 16.06 -11.49 2.60
CA HIS A 67 14.88 -11.29 1.75
C HIS A 67 13.76 -10.43 2.42
N PRO A 68 14.03 -9.15 2.75
CA PRO A 68 13.08 -8.33 3.49
C PRO A 68 11.87 -7.91 2.63
N PHE A 69 10.75 -7.62 3.30
CA PHE A 69 9.66 -6.86 2.66
C PHE A 69 10.11 -5.40 2.47
N VAL A 70 9.93 -4.90 1.25
CA VAL A 70 10.29 -3.53 0.87
C VAL A 70 9.07 -2.83 0.27
N ARG A 71 8.80 -1.59 0.69
CA ARG A 71 7.81 -0.71 0.07
C ARG A 71 8.52 0.53 -0.42
N ILE A 72 8.41 0.81 -1.72
CA ILE A 72 8.82 2.08 -2.30
C ILE A 72 7.58 2.95 -2.42
N HIS A 73 7.47 3.97 -1.57
CA HIS A 73 6.32 4.85 -1.46
C HIS A 73 6.67 6.22 -2.01
N SER A 74 5.89 6.70 -2.98
CA SER A 74 5.98 8.09 -3.44
C SER A 74 5.06 8.92 -2.53
N ARG A 75 5.59 9.96 -1.89
CA ARG A 75 4.83 10.82 -0.96
C ARG A 75 3.47 11.21 -1.55
N CYS A 76 2.44 11.13 -0.71
CA CYS A 76 1.11 11.59 -1.04
C CYS A 76 0.46 12.21 0.19
N LEU A 77 0.62 13.52 0.39
CA LEU A 77 0.08 14.27 1.53
C LEU A 77 -1.40 13.95 1.81
N TYR A 78 -2.21 13.95 0.75
CA TYR A 78 -3.65 13.71 0.86
C TYR A 78 -3.99 12.30 1.34
N GLY A 79 -3.22 11.30 0.94
CA GLY A 79 -3.46 9.90 1.34
C GLY A 79 -2.80 9.54 2.66
N ASP A 80 -1.56 10.00 2.86
CA ASP A 80 -0.69 9.61 3.95
C ASP A 80 -1.04 10.35 5.25
N VAL A 81 -1.39 11.64 5.15
CA VAL A 81 -1.65 12.52 6.30
C VAL A 81 -3.14 12.86 6.42
N LEU A 82 -3.77 13.30 5.33
CA LEU A 82 -5.19 13.70 5.37
C LEU A 82 -6.16 12.51 5.30
N GLY A 83 -5.68 11.31 4.97
CA GLY A 83 -6.49 10.09 4.97
C GLY A 83 -7.51 9.99 3.84
N SER A 84 -7.29 10.69 2.71
CA SER A 84 -8.19 10.71 1.55
C SER A 84 -8.65 9.31 1.11
N ASP A 85 -9.95 9.20 0.83
CA ASP A 85 -10.58 8.02 0.26
C ASP A 85 -10.49 7.96 -1.27
N ASP A 86 -9.95 9.02 -1.89
CA ASP A 86 -9.89 9.22 -3.34
C ASP A 86 -8.63 8.63 -3.99
N CYS A 87 -7.73 8.07 -3.18
CA CYS A 87 -6.55 7.36 -3.67
C CYS A 87 -6.27 6.11 -2.84
N ASP A 88 -5.36 5.28 -3.35
CA ASP A 88 -4.86 4.06 -2.72
C ASP A 88 -3.64 4.28 -1.83
N CYS A 89 -3.00 5.45 -1.88
CA CYS A 89 -1.71 5.70 -1.22
C CYS A 89 -1.73 5.41 0.29
N GLY A 90 -2.74 5.94 1.00
CA GLY A 90 -2.90 5.73 2.43
C GLY A 90 -3.09 4.24 2.78
N PRO A 91 -4.12 3.57 2.25
CA PRO A 91 -4.33 2.13 2.45
C PRO A 91 -3.11 1.26 2.11
N GLU A 92 -2.42 1.54 0.99
CA GLU A 92 -1.20 0.81 0.60
C GLU A 92 -0.07 1.00 1.62
N LEU A 93 0.15 2.23 2.10
CA LEU A 93 1.17 2.53 3.11
C LEU A 93 0.87 1.80 4.42
N GLN A 94 -0.38 1.88 4.89
CA GLN A 94 -0.79 1.23 6.14
C GLN A 94 -0.65 -0.29 6.07
N ARG A 95 -1.08 -0.90 4.97
CA ARG A 95 -0.93 -2.35 4.73
C ARG A 95 0.54 -2.76 4.65
N SER A 96 1.38 -1.93 4.03
CA SER A 96 2.82 -2.21 3.93
C SER A 96 3.49 -2.21 5.30
N ILE A 97 3.23 -1.18 6.11
CA ILE A 97 3.76 -1.10 7.49
C ILE A 97 3.26 -2.28 8.32
N ALA A 98 1.97 -2.63 8.24
CA ALA A 98 1.43 -3.78 8.96
C ALA A 98 2.11 -5.10 8.54
N THR A 99 2.37 -5.28 7.25
CA THR A 99 3.07 -6.47 6.71
C THR A 99 4.50 -6.57 7.26
N MET A 100 5.26 -5.46 7.19
CA MET A 100 6.64 -5.40 7.70
C MET A 100 6.71 -5.66 9.21
N ARG A 101 5.73 -5.17 9.97
CA ARG A 101 5.65 -5.41 11.41
C ARG A 101 5.33 -6.86 11.72
N ALA A 102 4.38 -7.46 10.99
CA ALA A 102 4.03 -8.86 11.18
C ALA A 102 5.21 -9.81 10.87
N SER A 103 6.09 -9.43 9.95
CA SER A 103 7.34 -10.17 9.67
C SER A 103 8.48 -9.87 10.64
N GLY A 104 8.30 -8.97 11.62
CA GLY A 104 9.34 -8.56 12.56
C GLY A 104 10.35 -7.55 12.00
N ALA A 105 10.45 -7.41 10.68
CA ALA A 105 11.27 -6.41 10.01
C ALA A 105 10.80 -6.07 8.59
N GLY A 106 11.25 -4.93 8.10
CA GLY A 106 11.03 -4.49 6.71
C GLY A 106 11.60 -3.12 6.43
N ILE A 107 11.52 -2.69 5.18
CA ILE A 107 12.13 -1.44 4.70
C ILE A 107 11.08 -0.61 3.96
N LEU A 108 10.84 0.60 4.44
CA LEU A 108 10.05 1.61 3.75
C LEU A 108 11.00 2.64 3.13
N VAL A 109 11.01 2.71 1.81
CA VAL A 109 11.64 3.79 1.06
C VAL A 109 10.57 4.85 0.78
N TYR A 110 10.65 6.00 1.44
CA TYR A 110 9.69 7.09 1.33
C TYR A 110 10.29 8.23 0.50
N LEU A 111 9.84 8.35 -0.75
CA LEU A 111 10.38 9.27 -1.75
C LEU A 111 9.60 10.58 -1.77
N GLU A 112 10.31 11.70 -1.79
CA GLU A 112 9.78 13.08 -1.80
C GLU A 112 9.31 13.53 -3.19
N GLN A 113 8.50 12.70 -3.85
CA GLN A 113 7.99 12.91 -5.22
C GLN A 113 6.46 12.94 -5.25
N GLU A 114 5.90 13.99 -4.66
CA GLU A 114 4.45 14.25 -4.62
C GLU A 114 3.87 14.45 -6.02
N GLY A 115 2.59 14.10 -6.20
CA GLY A 115 1.88 14.41 -7.44
C GLY A 115 2.54 13.79 -8.68
N ARG A 116 3.09 12.57 -8.57
CA ARG A 116 3.88 11.92 -9.62
C ARG A 116 5.13 12.71 -10.05
N GLY A 117 5.78 13.37 -9.09
CA GLY A 117 6.97 14.18 -9.35
C GLY A 117 6.68 15.62 -9.76
N ALA A 118 5.43 15.96 -10.13
CA ALA A 118 5.05 17.33 -10.48
C ALA A 118 4.76 18.24 -9.26
N GLY A 119 4.71 17.68 -8.06
CA GLY A 119 4.48 18.43 -6.83
C GLY A 119 3.01 18.59 -6.45
N LEU A 120 2.78 19.17 -5.27
CA LEU A 120 1.45 19.24 -4.66
C LEU A 120 0.50 20.21 -5.37
N ILE A 121 1.03 21.34 -5.86
CA ILE A 121 0.22 22.37 -6.53
C ILE A 121 -0.36 21.82 -7.83
N VAL A 122 0.46 21.21 -8.68
CA VAL A 122 0.02 20.57 -9.93
C VAL A 122 -1.00 19.47 -9.66
N LYS A 123 -0.80 18.67 -8.60
CA LYS A 123 -1.79 17.68 -8.17
C LYS A 123 -3.13 18.31 -7.81
N ALA A 124 -3.14 19.43 -7.08
CA ALA A 124 -4.36 20.12 -6.70
C ALA A 124 -5.10 20.67 -7.93
N GLU A 125 -4.36 21.27 -8.87
CA GLU A 125 -4.91 21.75 -10.14
C GLU A 125 -5.48 20.61 -10.98
N GLY A 126 -4.74 19.50 -11.10
CA GLY A 126 -5.20 18.31 -11.82
C GLY A 126 -6.47 17.73 -11.21
N LEU A 127 -6.55 17.64 -9.87
CA LEU A 127 -7.77 17.21 -9.19
C LEU A 127 -8.94 18.16 -9.47
N ARG A 128 -8.72 19.47 -9.38
CA ARG A 128 -9.74 20.48 -9.70
C ARG A 128 -10.25 20.31 -11.13
N LEU A 129 -9.37 20.09 -12.10
CA LEU A 129 -9.76 19.85 -13.49
C LEU A 129 -10.61 18.58 -13.65
N THR A 130 -10.19 17.46 -13.05
CA THR A 130 -10.98 16.21 -13.10
C THR A 130 -12.34 16.34 -12.43
N GLN A 131 -12.45 17.16 -11.37
CA GLN A 131 -13.72 17.43 -10.70
C GLN A 131 -14.66 18.33 -11.54
N GLN A 132 -14.08 19.24 -12.33
CA GLN A 132 -14.84 20.12 -13.21
C GLN A 132 -15.22 19.44 -14.54
N ASN A 133 -14.49 18.40 -14.95
CA ASN A 133 -14.71 17.70 -16.20
C ASN A 133 -14.56 16.19 -16.03
N THR A 134 -15.70 15.49 -15.98
CA THR A 134 -15.77 14.03 -15.80
C THR A 134 -15.19 13.23 -16.97
N ALA A 135 -14.91 13.85 -18.13
CA ALA A 135 -14.26 13.20 -19.24
C ALA A 135 -12.73 13.09 -19.07
N LEU A 136 -12.13 13.82 -18.12
CA LEU A 136 -10.70 13.80 -17.88
C LEU A 136 -10.33 12.79 -16.80
N ASP A 137 -9.41 11.90 -17.11
CA ASP A 137 -8.69 11.17 -16.08
C ASP A 137 -7.46 11.94 -15.57
N THR A 138 -6.86 11.45 -14.50
CA THR A 138 -5.70 12.08 -13.85
C THR A 138 -4.49 12.24 -14.77
N PHE A 139 -4.28 11.41 -15.79
CA PHE A 139 -3.15 11.56 -16.72
C PHE A 139 -3.47 12.63 -17.77
N SER A 140 -4.68 12.63 -18.32
CA SER A 140 -5.12 13.67 -19.26
C SER A 140 -5.20 15.06 -18.61
N ALA A 141 -5.55 15.14 -17.33
CA ALA A 141 -5.51 16.41 -16.59
C ALA A 141 -4.09 16.98 -16.49
N TYR A 142 -3.07 16.13 -16.29
CA TYR A 142 -1.67 16.56 -16.24
C TYR A 142 -1.17 17.04 -17.60
N GLU A 143 -1.53 16.32 -18.67
CA GLU A 143 -1.22 16.70 -20.04
C GLU A 143 -1.84 18.07 -20.40
N GLN A 144 -3.10 18.30 -20.01
CA GLN A 144 -3.76 19.58 -20.23
C GLN A 144 -3.11 20.73 -19.46
N LEU A 145 -2.50 20.44 -18.29
CA LEU A 145 -1.73 21.41 -17.52
C LEU A 145 -0.29 21.59 -18.06
N GLY A 146 0.09 20.90 -19.13
CA GLY A 146 1.43 20.98 -19.73
C GLY A 146 2.51 20.24 -18.95
N HIS A 147 2.15 19.28 -18.10
CA HIS A 147 3.08 18.48 -17.32
C HIS A 147 3.23 17.06 -17.86
N GLU A 148 4.40 16.47 -17.61
CA GLU A 148 4.60 15.04 -17.85
C GLU A 148 3.58 14.22 -17.04
N HIS A 149 3.08 13.17 -17.68
CA HIS A 149 2.06 12.31 -17.09
C HIS A 149 2.58 11.54 -15.85
N ASP A 150 3.91 11.39 -15.73
CA ASP A 150 4.62 10.83 -14.57
C ASP A 150 6.12 11.18 -14.61
N ALA A 151 6.56 12.12 -13.78
CA ALA A 151 7.95 12.58 -13.69
C ALA A 151 8.73 11.85 -12.57
N ARG A 152 8.23 10.71 -12.09
CA ARG A 152 8.85 9.97 -10.98
C ARG A 152 10.13 9.26 -11.41
N CYS A 153 11.15 9.34 -10.56
CA CYS A 153 12.40 8.60 -10.71
C CYS A 153 12.58 7.60 -9.57
N TYR A 154 13.05 6.39 -9.90
CA TYR A 154 13.34 5.32 -8.93
C TYR A 154 14.79 4.82 -9.01
N GLU A 155 15.61 5.41 -9.89
CA GLU A 155 16.94 4.91 -10.24
C GLU A 155 17.89 4.88 -9.05
N THR A 156 17.75 5.81 -8.11
CA THR A 156 18.58 5.88 -6.90
C THR A 156 18.26 4.78 -5.90
N VAL A 157 17.07 4.20 -5.94
CA VAL A 157 16.59 3.27 -4.91
C VAL A 157 17.27 1.90 -5.02
N GLY A 158 17.40 1.36 -6.23
CA GLY A 158 18.01 0.04 -6.45
C GLY A 158 19.46 -0.04 -5.95
N PRO A 159 20.36 0.85 -6.41
CA PRO A 159 21.73 0.96 -5.92
C PRO A 159 21.80 1.21 -4.41
N PHE A 160 20.90 2.03 -3.85
CA PHE A 160 20.86 2.23 -2.40
C PHE A 160 20.54 0.92 -1.65
N LEU A 161 19.50 0.19 -2.07
CA LEU A 161 19.14 -1.07 -1.43
C LEU A 161 20.24 -2.14 -1.58
N LYS A 162 20.92 -2.18 -2.72
CA LYS A 162 21.95 -3.18 -3.02
C LYS A 162 23.31 -2.86 -2.41
N ASP A 163 23.83 -1.67 -2.71
CA ASP A 163 25.22 -1.30 -2.47
C ASP A 163 25.35 -0.60 -1.11
N ARG A 164 24.37 0.22 -0.74
CA ARG A 164 24.28 0.73 0.64
C ARG A 164 23.75 -0.37 1.54
N LEU A 165 22.50 -0.83 1.44
CA LEU A 165 21.96 -1.79 2.43
C LEU A 165 22.48 -3.24 2.31
N GLY A 166 23.30 -3.56 1.31
CA GLY A 166 23.89 -4.89 1.13
C GLY A 166 22.88 -5.97 0.75
N LEU A 167 21.70 -5.59 0.24
CA LEU A 167 20.65 -6.55 -0.11
C LEU A 167 20.97 -7.25 -1.42
N ARG A 168 20.57 -8.52 -1.51
CA ARG A 168 20.66 -9.32 -2.74
C ARG A 168 19.29 -9.62 -3.35
N SER A 169 18.27 -9.68 -2.52
CA SER A 169 16.90 -9.95 -2.95
C SER A 169 15.88 -9.29 -2.02
N ILE A 170 14.71 -8.97 -2.54
CA ILE A 170 13.63 -8.28 -1.80
C ILE A 170 12.25 -8.81 -2.19
N ARG A 171 11.29 -8.71 -1.26
CA ARG A 171 9.85 -8.83 -1.51
C ARG A 171 9.26 -7.45 -1.69
N LEU A 172 9.10 -7.00 -2.93
CA LEU A 172 8.67 -5.64 -3.24
C LEU A 172 7.14 -5.54 -3.22
N LEU A 173 6.60 -4.83 -2.23
CA LEU A 173 5.18 -4.55 -2.07
C LEU A 173 4.74 -3.46 -3.06
N THR A 174 4.29 -3.84 -4.26
CA THR A 174 3.94 -2.92 -5.35
C THR A 174 2.89 -3.47 -6.31
N ASN A 175 2.07 -2.59 -6.86
CA ASN A 175 1.23 -2.86 -8.04
C ASN A 175 1.79 -2.22 -9.32
N ASN A 176 2.86 -1.42 -9.20
CA ASN A 176 3.42 -0.64 -10.30
C ASN A 176 4.59 -1.42 -10.96
N PRO A 177 4.47 -1.85 -12.23
CA PRO A 177 5.53 -2.57 -12.94
C PRO A 177 6.79 -1.72 -13.12
N ALA A 178 6.67 -0.41 -13.30
CA ALA A 178 7.84 0.47 -13.47
C ALA A 178 8.76 0.47 -12.24
N LYS A 179 8.22 0.25 -11.03
CA LYS A 179 9.04 0.07 -9.82
C LYS A 179 9.77 -1.27 -9.83
N ILE A 180 9.15 -2.32 -10.35
CA ILE A 180 9.78 -3.65 -10.44
C ILE A 180 10.95 -3.57 -11.42
N GLU A 181 10.72 -2.99 -12.60
CA GLU A 181 11.72 -2.80 -13.65
C GLU A 181 12.91 -1.97 -13.14
N ALA A 182 12.65 -0.79 -12.57
CA ALA A 182 13.71 0.11 -12.10
C ALA A 182 14.60 -0.53 -11.01
N ILE A 183 14.02 -1.32 -10.10
CA ILE A 183 14.80 -1.99 -9.05
C ILE A 183 15.51 -3.23 -9.57
N SER A 184 14.87 -3.98 -10.47
CA SER A 184 15.51 -5.14 -11.10
C SER A 184 16.72 -4.72 -11.95
N ALA A 185 16.66 -3.55 -12.59
CA ALA A 185 17.76 -2.98 -13.38
C ALA A 185 19.05 -2.73 -12.57
N SER A 186 18.96 -2.56 -11.24
CA SER A 186 20.16 -2.46 -10.38
C SER A 186 20.82 -3.82 -10.09
N GLY A 187 20.25 -4.92 -10.58
CA GLY A 187 20.70 -6.28 -10.32
C GLY A 187 20.22 -6.87 -8.99
N LEU A 188 19.17 -6.29 -8.39
CA LEU A 188 18.48 -6.88 -7.24
C LEU A 188 17.46 -7.92 -7.71
N ALA A 189 17.41 -9.08 -7.06
CA ALA A 189 16.34 -10.03 -7.29
C ALA A 189 15.04 -9.54 -6.63
N VAL A 190 14.01 -9.26 -7.42
CA VAL A 190 12.74 -8.70 -6.96
C VAL A 190 11.64 -9.77 -7.02
N GLU A 191 11.09 -10.14 -5.86
CA GLU A 191 9.81 -10.86 -5.77
C GLU A 191 8.67 -9.83 -5.63
N PRO A 192 7.84 -9.60 -6.67
CA PRO A 192 6.75 -8.66 -6.57
C PRO A 192 5.58 -9.23 -5.75
N ILE A 193 5.16 -8.49 -4.73
CA ILE A 193 4.01 -8.81 -3.90
C ILE A 193 2.93 -7.75 -4.14
N ALA A 194 1.81 -8.18 -4.71
CA ALA A 194 0.70 -7.29 -5.02
C ALA A 194 0.08 -6.67 -3.74
N LEU A 195 -0.32 -5.41 -3.85
CA LEU A 195 -1.01 -4.65 -2.82
C LEU A 195 -2.42 -4.23 -3.30
N PRO A 196 -3.34 -5.17 -3.55
CA PRO A 196 -4.66 -4.80 -4.04
C PRO A 196 -5.38 -3.89 -3.03
N THR A 197 -5.91 -2.78 -3.52
CA THR A 197 -6.60 -1.77 -2.71
C THR A 197 -8.04 -1.58 -3.16
N ARG A 198 -8.95 -1.72 -2.19
CA ARG A 198 -10.37 -1.34 -2.23
C ARG A 198 -10.58 0.13 -2.63
N PRO A 199 -11.24 0.58 -3.71
CA PRO A 199 -11.60 1.98 -3.87
C PRO A 199 -12.59 2.32 -2.77
N ARG A 200 -12.45 3.54 -2.25
CA ARG A 200 -13.29 4.08 -1.18
C ARG A 200 -14.05 5.33 -1.61
N SER A 201 -13.79 5.87 -2.80
CA SER A 201 -14.68 6.79 -3.53
C SER A 201 -14.85 6.42 -5.02
N ALA A 202 -15.83 7.03 -5.71
CA ALA A 202 -15.96 6.91 -7.16
C ALA A 202 -14.72 7.49 -7.87
N MET A 203 -14.16 8.58 -7.35
CA MET A 203 -12.89 9.14 -7.84
C MET A 203 -11.73 8.15 -7.66
N ALA A 204 -11.66 7.43 -6.52
CA ALA A 204 -10.67 6.37 -6.35
C ALA A 204 -10.83 5.24 -7.37
N PHE A 205 -12.07 4.87 -7.69
CA PHE A 205 -12.33 3.87 -8.72
C PHE A 205 -11.79 4.32 -10.08
N GLU A 206 -12.15 5.53 -10.53
CA GLU A 206 -11.66 6.11 -11.79
C GLU A 206 -10.12 6.23 -11.82
N TYR A 207 -9.54 6.68 -10.72
CA TYR A 207 -8.10 6.80 -10.55
C TYR A 207 -7.38 5.45 -10.66
N LEU A 208 -7.88 4.41 -10.00
CA LEU A 208 -7.32 3.06 -10.04
C LEU A 208 -7.48 2.41 -11.41
N GLU A 209 -8.62 2.64 -12.07
CA GLU A 209 -8.86 2.15 -13.42
C GLU A 209 -7.92 2.84 -14.44
N ALA A 210 -7.69 4.16 -14.31
CA ALA A 210 -6.72 4.87 -15.12
C ALA A 210 -5.30 4.31 -14.93
N LYS A 211 -4.88 3.99 -13.70
CA LYS A 211 -3.57 3.33 -13.45
C LYS A 211 -3.48 1.96 -14.12
N ARG A 212 -4.55 1.17 -14.06
CA ARG A 212 -4.62 -0.16 -14.67
C ARG A 212 -4.53 -0.08 -16.19
N LEU A 213 -5.34 0.77 -16.81
CA LEU A 213 -5.46 0.90 -18.26
C LEU A 213 -4.24 1.60 -18.90
N ARG A 214 -3.76 2.70 -18.31
CA ARG A 214 -2.68 3.48 -18.91
C ARG A 214 -1.28 3.03 -18.52
N ARG A 215 -1.12 2.43 -17.33
CA ARG A 215 0.20 2.11 -16.74
C ARG A 215 0.34 0.66 -16.30
N ASN A 216 -0.51 -0.24 -16.80
CA ASN A 216 -0.43 -1.69 -16.59
C ASN A 216 -0.28 -2.10 -15.12
N HIS A 217 -0.86 -1.33 -14.19
CA HIS A 217 -0.77 -1.68 -12.78
C HIS A 217 -1.52 -2.99 -12.51
N THR A 218 -0.92 -3.85 -11.68
CA THR A 218 -1.51 -5.13 -11.27
C THR A 218 -2.61 -4.91 -10.24
N LEU A 219 -3.76 -4.42 -10.71
CA LEU A 219 -4.94 -4.15 -9.90
C LEU A 219 -6.08 -5.10 -10.33
N PRO A 220 -6.92 -5.59 -9.39
CA PRO A 220 -8.02 -6.47 -9.76
C PRO A 220 -9.03 -5.73 -10.65
N SER A 221 -9.69 -6.46 -11.55
CA SER A 221 -10.63 -5.87 -12.50
C SER A 221 -11.91 -5.35 -11.79
N PRO A 222 -12.60 -4.35 -12.38
CA PRO A 222 -13.87 -3.82 -11.85
C PRO A 222 -14.93 -4.89 -11.58
N ARG A 223 -15.02 -5.91 -12.45
CA ARG A 223 -15.94 -7.06 -12.29
C ARG A 223 -15.66 -7.82 -11.00
N ARG A 224 -14.39 -8.05 -10.68
CA ARG A 224 -13.99 -8.76 -9.45
C ARG A 224 -14.40 -7.97 -8.20
N TRP A 225 -14.27 -6.64 -8.23
CA TRP A 225 -14.69 -5.79 -7.11
C TRP A 225 -16.20 -5.75 -6.94
N THR A 226 -16.94 -5.80 -8.05
CA THR A 226 -18.40 -5.87 -8.03
C THR A 226 -18.86 -7.20 -7.41
N LEU A 227 -18.28 -8.33 -7.82
CA LEU A 227 -18.59 -9.65 -7.25
C LEU A 227 -18.23 -9.75 -5.76
N GLU A 228 -17.02 -9.34 -5.37
CA GLU A 228 -16.60 -9.33 -3.96
C GLU A 228 -17.50 -8.44 -3.10
N SER A 229 -18.01 -7.34 -3.67
CA SER A 229 -18.95 -6.45 -3.00
C SER A 229 -20.33 -7.10 -2.84
N LEU A 230 -20.84 -7.77 -3.88
CA LEU A 230 -22.11 -8.49 -3.85
C LEU A 230 -22.08 -9.68 -2.86
N VAL A 231 -20.99 -10.46 -2.86
CA VAL A 231 -20.82 -11.58 -1.93
C VAL A 231 -20.82 -11.06 -0.49
N ARG A 232 -20.01 -10.03 -0.19
CA ARG A 232 -19.96 -9.48 1.17
C ARG A 232 -21.30 -8.84 1.58
N TRP A 233 -22.01 -8.21 0.65
CA TRP A 233 -23.36 -7.72 0.89
C TRP A 233 -24.31 -8.86 1.24
N SER A 234 -24.32 -9.95 0.47
CA SER A 234 -25.18 -11.11 0.74
C SER A 234 -24.88 -11.72 2.11
N MET A 235 -23.60 -11.81 2.50
CA MET A 235 -23.20 -12.30 3.82
C MET A 235 -23.61 -11.35 4.95
N SER A 236 -23.40 -10.05 4.80
CA SER A 236 -23.83 -9.06 5.79
C SER A 236 -25.36 -9.02 5.92
N ALA A 237 -26.09 -8.99 4.81
CA ALA A 237 -27.55 -9.01 4.79
C ALA A 237 -28.11 -10.31 5.42
N ALA A 238 -27.48 -11.46 5.15
CA ALA A 238 -27.83 -12.72 5.78
C ALA A 238 -27.56 -12.70 7.29
N CYS A 239 -26.42 -12.20 7.74
CA CYS A 239 -26.09 -12.12 9.17
C CYS A 239 -27.07 -11.21 9.93
N VAL A 240 -27.36 -10.02 9.40
CA VAL A 240 -28.30 -9.08 10.03
C VAL A 240 -29.73 -9.63 9.97
N GLY A 241 -30.12 -10.28 8.85
CA GLY A 241 -31.41 -10.93 8.70
C GLY A 241 -31.63 -12.07 9.70
N VAL A 242 -30.66 -12.98 9.85
CA VAL A 242 -30.72 -14.09 10.82
C VAL A 242 -30.77 -13.56 12.26
N GLY A 243 -29.94 -12.57 12.59
CA GLY A 243 -29.95 -11.95 13.93
C GLY A 243 -31.28 -11.28 14.26
N THR A 244 -31.88 -10.59 13.28
CA THR A 244 -33.18 -9.92 13.47
C THR A 244 -34.33 -10.92 13.60
N LEU A 245 -34.30 -12.01 12.81
CA LEU A 245 -35.30 -13.09 12.91
C LEU A 245 -35.23 -13.82 14.26
N ALA A 246 -34.02 -14.09 14.75
CA ALA A 246 -33.82 -14.69 16.07
C ALA A 246 -34.32 -13.77 17.20
N TYR A 247 -34.02 -12.46 17.12
CA TYR A 247 -34.44 -11.48 18.11
C TYR A 247 -35.96 -11.26 18.13
N THR A 248 -36.59 -11.20 16.97
CA THR A 248 -38.06 -11.04 16.85
C THR A 248 -38.83 -12.25 17.34
N ASN A 249 -38.33 -13.47 17.08
CA ASN A 249 -38.91 -14.69 17.63
C ASN A 249 -38.80 -14.74 19.17
N ALA A 250 -37.72 -14.23 19.74
CA ALA A 250 -37.55 -14.15 21.20
C ALA A 250 -38.39 -13.02 21.85
N HIS A 251 -38.68 -11.95 21.10
CA HIS A 251 -39.34 -10.73 21.60
C HIS A 251 -40.41 -10.20 20.64
N PRO A 252 -41.59 -10.85 20.52
CA PRO A 252 -42.61 -10.50 19.55
C PRO A 252 -43.18 -9.07 19.73
N GLY A 253 -43.20 -8.54 20.96
CA GLY A 253 -43.65 -7.17 21.25
C GLY A 253 -42.73 -6.05 20.72
N LEU A 254 -41.53 -6.39 20.24
CA LEU A 254 -40.54 -5.42 19.73
C LEU A 254 -40.33 -5.52 18.21
N PHE A 255 -41.21 -6.23 17.50
CA PHE A 255 -41.09 -6.48 16.06
C PHE A 255 -40.88 -5.20 15.24
N ALA A 256 -41.74 -4.20 15.43
CA ALA A 256 -41.65 -2.93 14.71
C ALA A 256 -40.31 -2.21 14.94
N LEU A 257 -39.81 -2.19 16.18
CA LEU A 257 -38.53 -1.55 16.52
C LEU A 257 -37.34 -2.28 15.90
N SER A 258 -37.37 -3.63 15.89
CA SER A 258 -36.31 -4.44 15.28
C SER A 258 -36.24 -4.27 13.76
N MET A 259 -37.38 -4.12 13.07
CA MET A 259 -37.43 -3.84 11.63
C MET A 259 -36.88 -2.45 11.30
N ILE A 260 -37.17 -1.45 12.14
CA ILE A 260 -36.61 -0.10 12.00
C ILE A 260 -35.09 -0.12 12.19
N LEU A 261 -34.58 -0.81 13.22
CA LEU A 261 -33.13 -0.92 13.46
C LEU A 261 -32.41 -1.69 12.34
N LEU A 262 -33.02 -2.74 11.79
CA LEU A 262 -32.52 -3.44 10.59
C LEU A 262 -32.43 -2.50 9.39
N PHE A 263 -33.46 -1.69 9.14
CA PHE A 263 -33.47 -0.70 8.07
C PHE A 263 -32.36 0.34 8.23
N PHE A 264 -32.17 0.88 9.44
CA PHE A 264 -31.06 1.80 9.73
C PHE A 264 -29.69 1.12 9.63
N ALA A 265 -29.54 -0.11 10.11
CA ALA A 265 -28.29 -0.86 9.99
C ALA A 265 -27.91 -1.11 8.52
N LEU A 266 -28.88 -1.42 7.67
CA LEU A 266 -28.67 -1.55 6.23
C LEU A 266 -28.33 -0.18 5.60
N MET A 267 -29.00 0.89 5.98
CA MET A 267 -28.75 2.25 5.45
C MET A 267 -27.38 2.83 5.85
N VAL A 268 -26.88 2.52 7.06
CA VAL A 268 -25.61 3.03 7.61
C VAL A 268 -24.41 2.19 7.16
N HIS A 269 -24.63 0.95 6.72
CA HIS A 269 -23.54 0.10 6.29
C HIS A 269 -23.01 0.56 4.91
N ASP A 270 -21.83 1.17 4.89
CA ASP A 270 -21.09 1.64 3.69
C ASP A 270 -20.99 0.59 2.57
N SER A 271 -21.21 -0.68 2.89
CA SER A 271 -21.25 -1.76 1.90
C SER A 271 -22.46 -1.71 0.94
N ILE A 272 -23.49 -0.88 1.18
CA ILE A 272 -24.68 -0.75 0.32
C ILE A 272 -24.57 0.40 -0.68
N ARG A 273 -24.11 1.58 -0.26
CA ARG A 273 -24.02 2.76 -1.17
C ARG A 273 -22.96 2.59 -2.25
N PHE A 274 -21.86 1.96 -1.88
CA PHE A 274 -20.65 1.99 -2.66
C PHE A 274 -20.64 1.12 -3.94
N PRO A 275 -21.17 -0.12 -3.91
CA PRO A 275 -21.21 -0.98 -5.10
C PRO A 275 -22.21 -0.48 -6.14
N VAL A 276 -23.34 0.08 -5.69
CA VAL A 276 -24.38 0.63 -6.58
C VAL A 276 -23.86 1.87 -7.29
N VAL A 277 -23.18 2.79 -6.59
CA VAL A 277 -22.60 3.99 -7.23
C VAL A 277 -21.50 3.63 -8.23
N ILE A 278 -20.57 2.73 -7.89
CA ILE A 278 -19.52 2.29 -8.82
C ILE A 278 -20.12 1.59 -10.05
N TYR A 279 -21.05 0.66 -9.85
CA TYR A 279 -21.66 -0.08 -10.94
C TYR A 279 -22.50 0.85 -11.84
N THR A 280 -23.31 1.72 -11.25
CA THR A 280 -24.11 2.71 -12.00
C THR A 280 -23.22 3.68 -12.76
N HIS A 281 -22.14 4.18 -12.14
CA HIS A 281 -21.18 5.06 -12.82
C HIS A 281 -20.43 4.34 -13.96
N TRP A 282 -20.02 3.09 -13.74
CA TRP A 282 -19.42 2.25 -14.78
C TRP A 282 -20.38 2.00 -15.94
N LEU A 283 -21.63 1.63 -15.66
CA LEU A 283 -22.68 1.43 -16.66
C LEU A 283 -22.95 2.73 -17.45
N LEU A 284 -23.11 3.86 -16.78
CA LEU A 284 -23.39 5.14 -17.43
C LEU A 284 -22.28 5.56 -18.40
N ARG A 285 -21.01 5.24 -18.11
CA ARG A 285 -19.89 5.52 -19.03
C ARG A 285 -19.66 4.48 -20.13
N HIS A 286 -20.08 3.22 -19.94
CA HIS A 286 -19.76 2.13 -20.87
C HIS A 286 -20.98 1.60 -21.65
N ILE A 287 -22.20 1.99 -21.28
CA ILE A 287 -23.45 1.66 -21.99
C ILE A 287 -23.92 2.80 -22.91
N HIS A 288 -23.35 4.01 -22.81
CA HIS A 288 -23.51 5.05 -23.83
C HIS A 288 -22.28 5.20 -24.77
N PRO A 289 -22.05 4.28 -25.72
CA PRO A 289 -21.31 4.60 -26.94
C PRO A 289 -22.20 4.92 -28.14
N TYR A 290 -23.53 5.02 -27.99
CA TYR A 290 -24.43 5.35 -29.11
C TYR A 290 -25.44 6.43 -28.74
N GLU A 291 -25.38 7.50 -29.55
CA GLU A 291 -26.39 8.52 -29.85
C GLU A 291 -26.95 9.38 -28.70
N LEU A 292 -26.54 10.66 -28.69
CA LEU A 292 -27.42 11.81 -29.00
C LEU A 292 -26.56 12.94 -29.59
#